data_AF-A0A3D5HYT7-F1
#
_entry.id   AF-A0A3D5HYT7-F1
#
_cell.length_a   1.000
_cell.length_b   1.000
_cell.length_c   1.000
_cell.angle_alpha   90.00
_cell.angle_beta   90.00
_cell.angle_gamma   90.00
#
_symmetry.space_group_name_H-M   'P 1'
#
loop_
_entity.id
_entity.type
_entity.pdbx_description
1 polymer ?
#
loop_
_entity_poly.entity_id
_entity_poly.type
_entity_poly.pdbx_seq_one_letter_code
_entity_poly.pdbx_strand_id
1 'polypeptide(L)' 'MLKNDRWINEQAEHGLLEPFQPTLVRHLDPENRSGAVLSFGCSS' A
#
# COMPACT_ATOMS: atom_id res chain seq x y z
N MET A 1 -7.88 -8.12 -18.64
CA MET A 1 -6.94 -7.02 -18.36
C MET A 1 -6.72 -7.00 -16.86
N LEU A 2 -5.48 -7.21 -16.37
CA LEU A 2 -5.19 -7.08 -14.94
C LEU A 2 -5.24 -5.59 -14.57
N LYS A 3 -5.83 -5.28 -13.42
CA LYS A 3 -5.90 -3.92 -12.89
C LYS A 3 -4.57 -3.64 -12.17
N ASN A 4 -3.91 -2.54 -12.53
CA ASN A 4 -2.61 -2.17 -11.99
C ASN A 4 -2.76 -1.28 -10.75
N ASP A 5 -1.65 -1.01 -10.08
CA ASP A 5 -1.57 -0.19 -8.87
C ASP A 5 -2.18 1.20 -9.02
N ARG A 6 -2.04 1.82 -10.19
CA ARG A 6 -2.70 3.11 -10.47
C ARG A 6 -4.22 2.98 -10.36
N TRP A 7 -4.80 1.97 -11.02
CA TRP A 7 -6.23 1.73 -10.92
C TRP A 7 -6.66 1.40 -9.49
N ILE A 8 -5.86 0.61 -8.75
CA ILE A 8 -6.16 0.23 -7.36
C ILE A 8 -6.20 1.47 -6.46
N ASN A 9 -5.20 2.36 -6.58
CA ASN A 9 -5.15 3.62 -5.85
C ASN A 9 -6.35 4.52 -6.18
N GLU A 10 -6.69 4.69 -7.47
CA GLU A 10 -7.87 5.45 -7.90
C GLU A 10 -9.16 4.92 -7.27
N GLN A 11 -9.34 3.59 -7.19
CA GLN A 11 -10.54 3.03 -6.56
C GLN A 11 -10.55 3.19 -5.03
N ALA A 12 -9.39 3.11 -4.39
CA ALA A 12 -9.29 3.37 -2.96
C ALA A 12 -9.67 4.84 -2.64
N GLU A 13 -9.27 5.80 -3.48
CA GLU A 13 -9.70 7.20 -3.37
C GLU A 13 -11.22 7.37 -3.51
N HIS A 14 -11.88 6.50 -4.27
CA HIS A 14 -13.34 6.44 -4.37
C HIS A 14 -14.03 5.70 -3.19
N GLY A 15 -13.28 5.26 -2.17
CA GLY A 15 -13.81 4.60 -0.98
C GLY A 15 -14.09 3.11 -1.15
N LEU A 16 -13.58 2.48 -2.21
CA LEU A 16 -13.79 1.04 -2.44
C LEU A 16 -12.96 0.15 -1.48
N LEU A 17 -11.84 0.69 -0.97
CA LEU A 17 -10.92 0.01 -0.06
C LEU A 17 -10.64 0.91 1.14
N GLU A 18 -11.05 0.49 2.33
CA GLU A 18 -10.79 1.22 3.57
C GLU A 18 -10.66 0.24 4.76
N PRO A 19 -9.58 0.32 5.56
CA PRO A 19 -8.39 1.16 5.38
C PRO A 19 -7.54 0.74 4.16
N PHE A 20 -6.80 1.67 3.57
CA PHE A 20 -5.95 1.42 2.41
C PHE A 20 -4.55 2.02 2.54
N GLN A 21 -3.54 1.25 2.12
CA GLN A 21 -2.14 1.65 2.15
C GLN A 21 -1.59 1.69 0.71
N PRO A 22 -1.36 2.89 0.13
CA PRO A 22 -1.05 3.06 -1.30
C PRO A 22 0.36 2.64 -1.69
N THR A 23 1.23 2.32 -0.73
CA THR A 23 2.63 1.96 -0.96
C THR A 23 3.06 0.77 -0.11
N LEU A 24 4.02 0.00 -0.59
CA LEU A 24 4.48 -1.22 0.06
C LEU A 24 5.24 -0.93 1.37
N VAL A 25 4.64 -1.29 2.49
CA VAL A 25 5.23 -1.17 3.83
C VAL A 25 6.03 -2.43 4.15
N ARG A 26 7.26 -2.23 4.64
CA ARG A 26 8.15 -3.31 5.13
C ARG A 26 8.68 -3.05 6.55
N HIS A 27 8.67 -1.78 6.96
CA HIS A 27 9.08 -1.30 8.27
C HIS A 27 8.06 -0.25 8.73
N LEU A 28 7.67 -0.28 10.00
CA LEU A 28 6.75 0.70 10.58
C LEU A 28 7.41 2.09 10.72
N ASP A 29 8.74 2.11 10.83
CA ASP A 29 9.57 3.31 10.78
C ASP A 29 10.57 3.15 9.62
N PRO A 30 10.23 3.66 8.42
CA PRO A 30 11.03 3.48 7.22
C PRO A 30 12.40 4.18 7.28
N GLU A 31 12.45 5.37 7.88
CA GLU A 31 13.65 6.22 7.94
C GLU A 31 14.73 5.56 8.78
N ASN A 32 14.36 5.04 9.96
CA ASN A 32 15.29 4.33 10.84
C ASN A 32 15.34 2.83 10.56
N ARG A 33 14.58 2.34 9.57
CA ARG A 33 14.41 0.91 9.22
C ARG A 33 14.07 0.04 10.42
N SER A 34 13.24 0.55 11.33
CA SER A 34 12.86 -0.13 12.57
C SER A 34 11.43 -0.69 12.50
N GLY A 35 11.16 -1.72 13.30
CA GLY A 35 9.86 -2.40 13.31
C GLY A 35 9.56 -3.13 12.00
N ALA A 36 10.37 -4.12 11.64
CA ALA A 36 10.13 -4.97 10.48
C ALA A 36 8.80 -5.71 10.59
N VAL A 37 8.08 -5.84 9.45
CA VAL A 37 6.77 -6.47 9.37
C VAL A 37 6.65 -7.36 8.15
N LEU A 38 5.66 -8.27 8.15
CA LEU A 38 5.21 -8.91 6.92
C LEU A 38 4.67 -7.81 5.99
N SER A 39 5.19 -7.76 4.77
CA SER A 39 4.93 -6.62 3.89
C SER A 39 3.46 -6.52 3.48
N PHE A 40 2.93 -5.31 3.43
CA PHE A 40 1.55 -5.03 3.04
C PHE A 40 1.41 -3.72 2.26
N GLY A 41 0.27 -3.49 1.60
CA GLY A 41 0.02 -2.32 0.73
C GLY A 41 0.27 -2.60 -0.75
N CYS A 42 0.11 -1.56 -1.58
CA CYS A 42 0.29 -1.66 -3.04
C CYS A 42 1.75 -1.83 -3.45
N SER A 43 1.98 -2.69 -4.44
CA SER A 43 3.30 -3.07 -4.93
C SER A 43 3.60 -2.32 -6.23
N SER A 44 4.33 -1.21 -6.10
CA SER A 44 4.86 -0.35 -7.18
C SER A 44 4.95 -0.98 -8.58
#